data_AF-A0A486XTJ8-F1
#
_entry.id   AF-A0A486XTJ8-F1
#
_cell.length_a   1.000
_cell.length_b   1.000
_cell.length_c   1.000
_cell.angle_alpha   90.00
_cell.angle_beta   90.00
_cell.angle_gamma   90.00
#
_symmetry.space_group_name_H-M   'P 1'
#
loop_
_entity.id
_entity.type
_entity.pdbx_description
1 polymer ?
#
loop_
_entity_poly.entity_id
_entity_poly.type
_entity_poly.pdbx_seq_one_letter_code
_entity_poly.pdbx_strand_id
1 'polypeptide(L)'
;MCRNYNWILLLLLFSSWGIAASEISAVIIKSPAGSWSVSYTSDVPVTRISFQRSPDSSREKRWRAKSEDFKIIKVNDYEAVRRVDGKPFTQVEFELTPTYISLPKDYAPFSPFTDGGMLIHSGRFFACPDLCDGALNKWPIRIRAAKDDNIIVDGVVYTGEASWVDSDSGQKVYVGKGEPIQDENFVSLIDKGLPAPLKELMSQSLPKIHSYFAARMGALNFRPSLYASYSQTSDGRYGNQGGTLPRQIFMHWYGEKAIEKLDENATFWFFAHEVVHLYQGRAGNVEALADAWLHEGSAELFAGISYTEIHGNHKIFLSKMEKAKENCLSSFGAETNYKNVALKSSKIHYSCGLLLFDALNNELQERNSDVFLLWKAFNLAVNEGKPATTATFVEVSKSFLSHTSWLTLLDFVTKSEFNSSQFFQQIATNKSIQPTANASAD
;
A
#
# COMPACT_ATOMS: atom_id res chain seq x y z
N MET A 1 43.76 -46.02 32.81
CA MET A 1 43.34 -45.53 31.49
C MET A 1 41.81 -45.48 31.49
N CYS A 2 41.24 -44.43 32.08
CA CYS A 2 40.67 -43.23 31.44
C CYS A 2 39.13 -43.29 31.46
N ARG A 3 38.56 -42.64 32.48
CA ARG A 3 37.14 -42.32 32.69
C ARG A 3 36.67 -41.40 31.55
N ASN A 4 35.64 -41.80 30.82
CA ASN A 4 34.87 -40.89 29.97
C ASN A 4 33.69 -40.33 30.76
N TYR A 5 33.74 -39.03 31.05
CA TYR A 5 32.61 -38.26 31.56
C TYR A 5 31.70 -37.87 30.40
N ASN A 6 30.48 -38.42 30.36
CA ASN A 6 29.42 -37.93 29.50
C ASN A 6 28.85 -36.64 30.10
N TRP A 7 29.22 -35.49 29.53
CA TRP A 7 28.55 -34.22 29.80
C TRP A 7 27.36 -34.09 28.85
N ILE A 8 26.15 -34.29 29.37
CA ILE A 8 24.92 -33.93 28.67
C ILE A 8 24.80 -32.40 28.77
N LEU A 9 25.08 -31.71 27.66
CA LEU A 9 24.82 -30.29 27.52
C LEU A 9 23.31 -30.10 27.36
N LEU A 10 22.62 -29.65 28.41
CA LEU A 10 21.24 -29.19 28.33
C LEU A 10 21.25 -27.85 27.56
N LEU A 11 20.99 -27.89 26.25
CA LEU A 11 20.69 -26.71 25.45
C LEU A 11 19.30 -26.21 25.85
N LEU A 12 19.25 -25.23 26.76
CA LEU A 12 18.07 -24.40 26.99
C LEU A 12 17.78 -23.62 25.70
N LEU A 13 16.83 -24.14 24.91
CA LEU A 13 16.18 -23.40 23.85
C LEU A 13 15.37 -22.27 24.49
N PHE A 14 15.99 -21.09 24.64
CA PHE A 14 15.22 -19.86 24.84
C PHE A 14 14.48 -19.58 23.53
N SER A 15 13.20 -19.94 23.48
CA SER A 15 12.25 -19.49 22.48
C SER A 15 12.03 -17.98 22.67
N SER A 16 12.90 -17.17 22.08
CA SER A 16 12.84 -15.71 22.11
C SER A 16 11.95 -15.16 20.99
N TRP A 17 10.64 -15.42 21.04
CA TRP A 17 9.68 -14.77 20.13
C TRP A 17 8.45 -14.29 20.90
N GLY A 18 8.69 -13.43 21.89
CA GLY A 18 7.66 -12.52 22.39
C GLY A 18 7.85 -11.17 21.71
N ILE A 19 7.17 -10.92 20.58
CA ILE A 19 7.04 -9.54 20.08
C ILE A 19 6.24 -8.80 21.14
N ALA A 20 6.89 -7.89 21.87
CA ALA A 20 6.24 -7.11 22.92
C ALA A 20 5.07 -6.32 22.33
N ALA A 21 3.89 -6.48 22.92
CA ALA A 21 2.78 -5.57 22.69
C ALA A 21 3.03 -4.27 23.46
N SER A 22 2.57 -3.15 22.92
CA SER A 22 2.63 -1.88 23.64
C SER A 22 1.87 -2.02 24.95
N GLU A 23 2.47 -1.54 26.04
CA GLU A 23 1.82 -1.39 27.35
C GLU A 23 0.78 -0.26 27.34
N ILE A 24 0.70 0.52 26.25
CA ILE A 24 -0.31 1.54 26.04
C ILE A 24 -1.42 1.00 25.15
N SER A 25 -2.65 1.03 25.65
CA SER A 25 -3.86 0.80 24.86
C SER A 25 -4.49 2.11 24.44
N ALA A 26 -5.04 2.17 23.22
CA ALA A 26 -5.78 3.32 22.72
C ALA A 26 -7.26 2.98 22.51
N VAL A 27 -8.15 3.82 23.02
CA VAL A 27 -9.60 3.74 22.79
C VAL A 27 -10.06 4.99 22.07
N ILE A 28 -10.50 4.84 20.82
CA ILE A 28 -11.02 5.91 19.98
C ILE A 28 -12.55 5.86 20.03
N ILE A 29 -13.19 7.00 20.22
CA ILE A 29 -14.65 7.10 20.38
C ILE A 29 -15.20 8.11 19.37
N LYS A 30 -16.18 7.68 18.56
CA LYS A 30 -17.10 8.57 17.84
C LYS A 30 -18.36 8.71 18.68
N SER A 31 -18.62 9.91 19.20
CA SER A 31 -19.83 10.18 19.98
C SER A 31 -21.07 10.24 19.09
N PRO A 32 -22.28 10.03 19.64
CA PRO A 32 -23.53 10.24 18.89
C PRO A 32 -23.70 11.66 18.33
N ALA A 33 -23.05 12.66 18.95
CA ALA A 33 -23.03 14.04 18.48
C ALA A 33 -22.01 14.29 17.35
N GLY A 34 -21.28 13.25 16.91
CA GLY A 34 -20.27 13.34 15.85
C GLY A 34 -18.90 13.84 16.30
N SER A 35 -18.71 14.10 17.60
CA SER A 35 -17.38 14.44 18.15
C SER A 35 -16.49 13.21 18.31
N TRP A 36 -15.19 13.42 18.23
CA TRP A 36 -14.20 12.35 18.31
C TRP A 36 -13.27 12.54 19.50
N SER A 37 -12.98 11.46 20.22
CA SER A 37 -11.94 11.45 21.25
C SER A 37 -11.05 10.22 21.16
N VAL A 38 -9.87 10.30 21.77
CA VAL A 38 -9.00 9.15 22.05
C VAL A 38 -8.55 9.19 23.50
N SER A 39 -8.63 8.05 24.18
CA SER A 39 -8.00 7.84 25.47
C SER A 39 -6.84 6.87 25.35
N TYR A 40 -5.75 7.18 26.04
CA TYR A 40 -4.62 6.27 26.21
C TYR A 40 -4.60 5.79 27.65
N THR A 41 -4.39 4.48 27.85
CA THR A 41 -4.28 3.86 29.18
C THR A 41 -3.03 2.99 29.25
N SER A 42 -2.31 3.12 30.37
CA SER A 42 -1.14 2.32 30.74
C SER A 42 -1.46 1.51 32.00
N ASP A 43 -1.01 0.26 32.05
CA ASP A 43 -1.18 -0.61 33.23
C ASP A 43 -0.29 -0.17 34.41
N VAL A 44 0.81 0.53 34.12
CA VAL A 44 1.73 1.11 35.11
C VAL A 44 1.80 2.63 34.99
N PRO A 45 2.06 3.37 36.08
CA PRO A 45 2.26 4.82 36.00
C PRO A 45 3.45 5.18 35.11
N VAL A 46 3.21 6.04 34.12
CA VAL A 46 4.23 6.56 33.19
C VAL A 46 4.38 8.06 33.35
N THR A 47 5.56 8.60 33.04
CA THR A 47 5.77 10.07 33.04
C THR A 47 5.56 10.69 31.66
N ARG A 48 5.48 9.84 30.62
CA ARG A 48 5.33 10.23 29.23
C ARG A 48 4.70 9.10 28.42
N ILE A 49 3.86 9.47 27.46
CA ILE A 49 3.41 8.58 26.36
C ILE A 49 3.95 9.17 25.06
N SER A 50 4.77 8.44 24.32
CA SER A 50 5.33 8.91 23.05
C SER A 50 4.62 8.28 21.87
N PHE A 51 4.38 9.07 20.83
CA PHE A 51 3.78 8.57 19.59
C PHE A 51 4.85 7.94 18.69
N GLN A 52 4.55 6.78 18.12
CA GLN A 52 5.47 6.03 17.27
C GLN A 52 5.83 6.79 15.98
N ARG A 53 4.88 7.56 15.44
CA ARG A 53 5.08 8.39 14.24
C ARG A 53 4.69 9.85 14.45
N SER A 54 5.53 10.76 13.97
CA SER A 54 5.30 12.20 13.99
C SER A 54 5.80 12.86 12.69
N PRO A 55 5.14 12.57 11.55
CA PRO A 55 5.47 13.20 10.25
C PRO A 55 5.39 14.73 10.28
N ASP A 56 4.63 15.29 11.21
CA ASP A 56 4.48 16.72 11.46
C ASP A 56 4.13 17.00 12.93
N SER A 57 3.83 18.26 13.25
CA SER A 57 3.34 18.71 14.58
C SER A 57 1.83 18.96 14.60
N SER A 58 1.05 18.27 13.74
CA SER A 58 -0.39 18.55 13.65
C SER A 58 -1.19 18.08 14.86
N ARG A 59 -0.69 17.13 15.69
CA ARG A 59 -1.42 16.73 16.90
C ARG A 59 -1.51 17.88 17.89
N GLU A 60 -0.42 18.63 18.08
CA GLU A 60 -0.39 19.78 19.02
C GLU A 60 -1.53 20.78 18.80
N LYS A 61 -1.95 20.99 17.54
CA LYS A 61 -3.00 21.96 17.18
C LYS A 61 -4.40 21.36 17.13
N ARG A 62 -4.51 20.03 17.04
CA ARG A 62 -5.75 19.34 16.64
C ARG A 62 -6.24 18.32 17.65
N TRP A 63 -5.40 17.99 18.63
CA TRP A 63 -5.71 17.08 19.72
C TRP A 63 -5.67 17.91 21.00
N ARG A 64 -6.86 18.30 21.47
CA ARG A 64 -7.00 19.10 22.68
C ARG A 64 -7.13 18.16 23.88
N ALA A 65 -6.24 18.28 24.86
CA ALA A 65 -6.39 17.52 26.09
C ALA A 65 -7.70 17.90 26.79
N LYS A 66 -8.43 16.89 27.31
CA LYS A 66 -9.65 17.17 28.09
C LYS A 66 -9.36 17.72 29.48
N SER A 67 -8.14 17.53 29.98
CA SER A 67 -7.65 18.12 31.23
C SER A 67 -6.46 19.03 30.94
N GLU A 68 -6.46 20.22 31.56
CA GLU A 68 -5.37 21.19 31.48
C GLU A 68 -4.05 20.69 32.09
N ASP A 69 -4.11 19.59 32.86
CA ASP A 69 -2.95 18.91 33.40
C ASP A 69 -2.05 18.32 32.31
N PHE A 70 -2.54 18.16 31.08
CA PHE A 70 -1.83 17.45 30.01
C PHE A 70 -1.58 18.34 28.79
N LYS A 71 -0.44 18.09 28.14
CA LYS A 71 -0.10 18.70 26.86
C LYS A 71 0.60 17.71 25.95
N ILE A 72 0.42 17.90 24.65
CA ILE A 72 1.28 17.30 23.63
C ILE A 72 2.46 18.25 23.42
N ILE A 73 3.66 17.70 23.43
CA ILE A 73 4.91 18.42 23.20
C ILE A 73 5.72 17.70 22.13
N LYS A 74 6.51 18.46 21.38
CA LYS A 74 7.57 17.91 20.56
C LYS A 74 8.84 17.66 21.38
N VAL A 75 9.37 16.45 21.31
CA VAL A 75 10.65 16.05 21.89
C VAL A 75 11.50 15.46 20.76
N ASN A 76 12.52 16.21 20.32
CA ASN A 76 13.29 15.89 19.12
C ASN A 76 12.34 15.74 17.89
N ASP A 77 12.35 14.57 17.24
CA ASP A 77 11.55 14.29 16.05
C ASP A 77 10.20 13.63 16.35
N TYR A 78 9.83 13.47 17.63
CA TYR A 78 8.60 12.80 18.04
C TYR A 78 7.70 13.71 18.85
N GLU A 79 6.38 13.55 18.70
CA GLU A 79 5.39 14.14 19.60
C GLU A 79 5.16 13.20 20.80
N ALA A 80 4.97 13.77 21.98
CA ALA A 80 4.72 13.03 23.21
C ALA A 80 3.73 13.75 24.12
N VAL A 81 3.00 12.99 24.91
CA VAL A 81 2.09 13.48 25.95
C VAL A 81 2.81 13.50 27.28
N ARG A 82 2.70 14.61 28.03
CA ARG A 82 3.18 14.70 29.41
C ARG A 82 2.20 15.49 30.27
N ARG A 83 2.24 15.22 31.58
CA ARG A 83 1.63 16.12 32.56
C ARG A 83 2.44 17.40 32.70
N VAL A 84 1.76 18.52 32.91
CA VAL A 84 2.36 19.85 33.14
C VAL A 84 3.11 19.88 34.46
N ASP A 85 2.62 19.18 35.49
CA ASP A 85 3.26 19.04 36.81
C ASP A 85 4.38 17.99 36.86
N GLY A 86 4.62 17.27 35.76
CA GLY A 86 5.64 16.23 35.66
C GLY A 86 5.35 14.94 36.45
N LYS A 87 4.20 14.82 37.11
CA LYS A 87 3.85 13.61 37.87
C LYS A 87 3.55 12.42 36.94
N PRO A 88 3.74 11.18 37.42
CA PRO A 88 3.28 10.00 36.69
C PRO A 88 1.76 9.96 36.52
N PHE A 89 1.30 9.27 35.48
CA PHE A 89 -0.11 9.05 35.18
C PHE A 89 -0.34 7.70 34.50
N THR A 90 -1.56 7.19 34.56
CA THR A 90 -1.96 5.94 33.89
C THR A 90 -2.98 6.19 32.77
N GLN A 91 -3.57 7.39 32.70
CA GLN A 91 -4.58 7.71 31.70
C GLN A 91 -4.49 9.17 31.25
N VAL A 92 -4.81 9.38 29.98
CA VAL A 92 -5.04 10.71 29.39
C VAL A 92 -6.11 10.61 28.30
N GLU A 93 -6.85 11.69 28.06
CA GLU A 93 -7.86 11.77 26.99
C GLU A 93 -7.73 13.07 26.19
N PHE A 94 -7.92 12.96 24.88
CA PHE A 94 -7.91 14.05 23.92
C PHE A 94 -9.20 14.11 23.12
N GLU A 95 -9.73 15.31 22.92
CA GLU A 95 -10.69 15.62 21.87
C GLU A 95 -9.97 15.88 20.56
N LEU A 96 -10.48 15.31 19.47
CA LEU A 96 -9.87 15.33 18.16
C LEU A 96 -10.61 16.29 17.24
N THR A 97 -9.86 16.97 16.38
CA THR A 97 -10.37 17.67 15.20
C THR A 97 -10.12 16.79 13.97
N PRO A 98 -11.09 15.98 13.50
CA PRO A 98 -10.87 14.94 12.49
C PRO A 98 -11.08 15.46 11.05
N THR A 99 -10.35 16.50 10.65
CA THR A 99 -10.38 17.02 9.26
C THR A 99 -9.27 16.43 8.39
N TYR A 100 -9.44 16.42 7.07
CA TYR A 100 -8.38 15.98 6.18
C TYR A 100 -7.16 16.90 6.20
N ILE A 101 -5.96 16.32 6.26
CA ILE A 101 -4.69 16.97 5.96
C ILE A 101 -3.83 16.03 5.14
N SER A 102 -3.20 16.58 4.10
CA SER A 102 -2.15 15.88 3.38
C SER A 102 -0.87 15.93 4.20
N LEU A 103 -0.26 14.77 4.42
CA LEU A 103 1.03 14.63 5.11
C LEU A 103 2.08 14.18 4.08
N PRO A 104 3.17 14.93 3.87
CA PRO A 104 4.24 14.49 2.98
C PRO A 104 4.82 13.15 3.46
N LYS A 105 4.85 12.16 2.57
CA LYS A 105 5.40 10.81 2.82
C LYS A 105 4.73 10.05 3.99
N ASP A 106 3.52 10.43 4.39
CA ASP A 106 2.72 9.71 5.38
C ASP A 106 1.23 9.71 4.95
N TYR A 107 0.45 8.84 5.57
CA TYR A 107 -0.97 8.71 5.34
C TYR A 107 -1.74 9.81 6.08
N ALA A 108 -2.71 10.42 5.40
CA ALA A 108 -3.65 11.32 6.04
C ALA A 108 -4.30 10.64 7.27
N PRO A 109 -4.29 11.29 8.46
CA PRO A 109 -4.87 10.72 9.67
C PRO A 109 -6.37 10.49 9.60
N PHE A 110 -7.07 11.37 8.88
CA PHE A 110 -8.51 11.43 8.77
C PHE A 110 -8.87 11.70 7.30
N SER A 111 -9.73 10.89 6.72
CA SER A 111 -10.34 11.09 5.40
C SER A 111 -11.86 11.08 5.58
N PRO A 112 -12.49 12.27 5.72
CA PRO A 112 -13.93 12.36 5.97
C PRO A 112 -14.76 11.83 4.81
N PHE A 113 -15.94 11.32 5.13
CA PHE A 113 -17.00 11.01 4.17
C PHE A 113 -18.10 12.08 4.27
N THR A 114 -18.83 12.30 3.17
CA THR A 114 -19.90 13.31 3.13
C THR A 114 -21.10 13.00 4.04
N ASP A 115 -21.28 11.73 4.44
CA ASP A 115 -22.32 11.30 5.37
C ASP A 115 -21.93 11.45 6.85
N GLY A 116 -20.79 12.07 7.14
CA GLY A 116 -20.25 12.21 8.50
C GLY A 116 -19.47 10.99 8.99
N GLY A 117 -19.30 9.96 8.14
CA GLY A 117 -18.35 8.89 8.37
C GLY A 117 -16.90 9.36 8.27
N MET A 118 -15.97 8.53 8.74
CA MET A 118 -14.55 8.85 8.78
C MET A 118 -13.72 7.62 8.45
N LEU A 119 -12.78 7.75 7.52
CA LEU A 119 -11.64 6.85 7.45
C LEU A 119 -10.53 7.38 8.35
N ILE A 120 -10.09 6.59 9.31
CA ILE A 120 -8.94 6.94 10.15
C ILE A 120 -7.74 6.06 9.81
N HIS A 121 -6.54 6.59 9.93
CA HIS A 121 -5.32 5.80 9.87
C HIS A 121 -4.87 5.42 11.28
N SER A 122 -4.97 4.13 11.64
CA SER A 122 -4.70 3.64 12.99
C SER A 122 -3.25 3.87 13.44
N GLY A 123 -2.29 3.87 12.52
CA GLY A 123 -0.88 4.16 12.80
C GLY A 123 -0.66 5.53 13.44
N ARG A 124 -1.57 6.49 13.24
CA ARG A 124 -1.50 7.81 13.91
C ARG A 124 -1.74 7.71 15.43
N PHE A 125 -2.30 6.61 15.91
CA PHE A 125 -2.65 6.37 17.32
C PHE A 125 -1.68 5.42 18.02
N PHE A 126 -0.64 4.95 17.34
CA PHE A 126 0.38 4.10 17.95
C PHE A 126 1.20 4.89 18.97
N ALA A 127 1.27 4.36 20.18
CA ALA A 127 1.91 5.01 21.32
C ALA A 127 2.59 4.00 22.24
N CYS A 128 3.59 4.47 22.97
CA CYS A 128 4.46 3.65 23.83
C CYS A 128 4.70 4.37 25.16
N PRO A 129 4.98 3.63 26.25
CA PRO A 129 5.46 4.24 27.47
C PRO A 129 6.84 4.85 27.21
N ASP A 130 7.03 6.10 27.59
CA ASP A 130 8.27 6.86 27.43
C ASP A 130 8.84 7.00 26.01
N LEU A 131 9.37 5.96 25.36
CA LEU A 131 9.86 6.00 23.98
C LEU A 131 9.47 4.70 23.27
N CYS A 132 9.09 4.80 22.00
CA CYS A 132 8.87 3.61 21.18
C CYS A 132 10.20 2.97 20.82
N ASP A 133 10.45 1.77 21.33
CA ASP A 133 11.51 0.90 20.84
C ASP A 133 11.21 0.51 19.38
N GLY A 134 12.23 0.48 18.52
CA GLY A 134 12.11 0.00 17.15
C GLY A 134 11.73 -1.48 17.06
N ALA A 135 11.93 -2.26 18.13
CA ALA A 135 11.44 -3.65 18.21
C ALA A 135 9.94 -3.76 18.52
N LEU A 136 9.30 -2.68 19.00
CA LEU A 136 7.88 -2.68 19.30
C LEU A 136 7.08 -2.60 18.00
N ASN A 137 6.22 -3.59 17.75
CA ASN A 137 5.45 -3.66 16.50
C ASN A 137 3.98 -4.07 16.70
N LYS A 138 3.44 -3.90 17.91
CA LYS A 138 2.08 -4.33 18.25
C LYS A 138 1.39 -3.30 19.13
N TRP A 139 0.22 -2.82 18.74
CA TRP A 139 -0.55 -1.80 19.47
C TRP A 139 -2.01 -2.23 19.65
N PRO A 140 -2.48 -2.42 20.90
CA PRO A 140 -3.89 -2.66 21.17
C PRO A 140 -4.74 -1.42 20.86
N ILE A 141 -5.66 -1.56 19.90
CA ILE A 141 -6.60 -0.49 19.51
C ILE A 141 -8.03 -0.97 19.74
N ARG A 142 -8.86 -0.07 20.25
CA ARG A 142 -10.31 -0.23 20.33
C ARG A 142 -11.01 0.99 19.74
N ILE A 143 -12.08 0.76 18.99
CA ILE A 143 -12.99 1.79 18.52
C ILE A 143 -14.38 1.55 19.08
N ARG A 144 -15.03 2.63 19.54
CA ARG A 144 -16.44 2.65 19.91
C ARG A 144 -17.21 3.69 19.09
N ALA A 145 -18.41 3.33 18.66
CA ALA A 145 -19.31 4.19 17.93
C ALA A 145 -20.77 3.88 18.31
N ALA A 146 -21.72 4.59 17.71
CA ALA A 146 -23.12 4.25 17.87
C ALA A 146 -23.42 2.85 17.29
N LYS A 147 -24.47 2.18 17.77
CA LYS A 147 -24.82 0.82 17.29
C LYS A 147 -25.26 0.78 15.82
N ASP A 148 -25.69 1.93 15.29
CA ASP A 148 -26.05 2.11 13.89
C ASP A 148 -24.88 2.62 13.02
N ASP A 149 -23.70 2.86 13.61
CA ASP A 149 -22.46 3.08 12.86
C ASP A 149 -21.80 1.73 12.55
N ASN A 150 -21.38 1.57 11.30
CA ASN A 150 -20.47 0.52 10.86
C ASN A 150 -19.04 0.88 11.28
N ILE A 151 -18.29 -0.13 11.72
CA ILE A 151 -16.84 -0.06 11.96
C ILE A 151 -16.20 -1.11 11.05
N ILE A 152 -15.38 -0.70 10.09
CA ILE A 152 -14.72 -1.65 9.15
C ILE A 152 -13.24 -1.71 9.49
N VAL A 153 -12.80 -2.89 9.97
CA VAL A 153 -11.42 -3.19 10.36
C VAL A 153 -11.06 -4.53 9.76
N ASP A 154 -9.90 -4.61 9.11
CA ASP A 154 -9.37 -5.85 8.55
C ASP A 154 -10.38 -6.68 7.72
N GLY A 155 -11.12 -6.02 6.83
CA GLY A 155 -12.12 -6.69 5.99
C GLY A 155 -13.41 -7.11 6.72
N VAL A 156 -13.52 -6.88 8.03
CA VAL A 156 -14.68 -7.26 8.84
C VAL A 156 -15.49 -6.02 9.22
N VAL A 157 -16.81 -6.15 9.12
CA VAL A 157 -17.77 -5.10 9.51
C VAL A 157 -18.30 -5.39 10.91
N TYR A 158 -18.07 -4.48 11.83
CA TYR A 158 -18.57 -4.49 13.20
C TYR A 158 -19.58 -3.35 13.41
N THR A 159 -20.30 -3.40 14.52
CA THR A 159 -21.18 -2.31 14.99
C THR A 159 -20.97 -2.06 16.47
N GLY A 160 -21.03 -0.80 16.90
CA GLY A 160 -20.90 -0.40 18.31
C GLY A 160 -19.45 -0.44 18.84
N GLU A 161 -18.74 -1.55 18.71
CA GLU A 161 -17.34 -1.68 19.14
C GLU A 161 -16.54 -2.64 18.23
N ALA A 162 -15.26 -2.33 18.02
CA ALA A 162 -14.26 -3.25 17.47
C ALA A 162 -12.96 -3.13 18.27
N SER A 163 -12.24 -4.24 18.48
CA SER A 163 -10.94 -4.28 19.14
C SER A 163 -9.99 -5.20 18.38
N TRP A 164 -8.74 -4.78 18.20
CA TRP A 164 -7.70 -5.57 17.55
C TRP A 164 -6.29 -5.17 18.04
N VAL A 165 -5.29 -5.94 17.64
CA VAL A 165 -3.88 -5.56 17.80
C VAL A 165 -3.37 -5.18 16.41
N ASP A 166 -2.95 -3.93 16.27
CA ASP A 166 -2.42 -3.39 15.02
C ASP A 166 -0.88 -3.46 15.00
N SER A 167 -0.27 -3.31 13.82
CA SER A 167 1.18 -3.43 13.62
C SER A 167 1.70 -2.58 12.47
N ASP A 168 3.03 -2.55 12.33
CA ASP A 168 3.77 -1.98 11.21
C ASP A 168 3.44 -0.49 10.98
N SER A 169 2.78 -0.19 9.86
CA SER A 169 2.36 1.17 9.52
C SER A 169 0.94 1.51 10.00
N GLY A 170 0.19 0.54 10.51
CA GLY A 170 -1.24 0.65 10.75
C GLY A 170 -2.08 0.35 9.51
N GLN A 171 -3.38 0.61 9.64
CA GLN A 171 -4.39 0.33 8.62
C GLN A 171 -5.40 1.49 8.54
N LYS A 172 -6.17 1.53 7.45
CA LYS A 172 -7.37 2.36 7.34
C LYS A 172 -8.53 1.69 8.04
N VAL A 173 -9.23 2.43 8.88
CA VAL A 173 -10.41 1.97 9.62
C VAL A 173 -11.56 2.91 9.34
N TYR A 174 -12.68 2.40 8.85
CA TYR A 174 -13.88 3.20 8.66
C TYR A 174 -14.76 3.19 9.90
N VAL A 175 -15.37 4.33 10.22
CA VAL A 175 -16.43 4.46 11.23
C VAL A 175 -17.50 5.42 10.72
N GLY A 176 -18.76 4.97 10.63
CA GLY A 176 -19.88 5.82 10.22
C GLY A 176 -21.09 5.06 9.70
N LYS A 177 -22.07 5.79 9.16
CA LYS A 177 -23.35 5.23 8.68
C LYS A 177 -23.31 4.73 7.24
N GLY A 178 -22.17 4.85 6.58
CA GLY A 178 -21.99 4.43 5.20
C GLY A 178 -22.26 2.94 5.03
N GLU A 179 -22.97 2.60 3.97
CA GLU A 179 -23.40 1.23 3.67
C GLU A 179 -22.32 0.54 2.83
N PRO A 180 -21.61 -0.46 3.38
CA PRO A 180 -20.57 -1.14 2.61
C PRO A 180 -21.16 -2.05 1.54
N ILE A 181 -20.58 -2.02 0.33
CA ILE A 181 -20.77 -3.06 -0.68
C ILE A 181 -19.83 -4.20 -0.31
N GLN A 182 -20.36 -5.39 -0.09
CA GLN A 182 -19.60 -6.46 0.53
C GLN A 182 -20.10 -7.85 0.12
N ASP A 183 -19.18 -8.80 0.04
CA ASP A 183 -19.43 -10.25 -0.10
C ASP A 183 -18.39 -11.05 0.70
N GLU A 184 -18.29 -12.36 0.55
CA GLU A 184 -17.28 -13.16 1.27
C GLU A 184 -15.82 -12.79 0.95
N ASN A 185 -15.57 -12.19 -0.23
CA ASN A 185 -14.24 -11.93 -0.79
C ASN A 185 -13.78 -10.48 -0.68
N PHE A 186 -14.68 -9.51 -0.52
CA PHE A 186 -14.27 -8.11 -0.33
C PHE A 186 -15.28 -7.32 0.52
N VAL A 187 -14.80 -6.18 1.03
CA VAL A 187 -15.63 -5.10 1.57
C VAL A 187 -15.19 -3.79 0.95
N SER A 188 -16.14 -2.96 0.54
CA SER A 188 -15.83 -1.65 0.00
C SER A 188 -16.81 -0.60 0.52
N LEU A 189 -16.33 0.62 0.64
CA LEU A 189 -17.14 1.76 0.99
C LEU A 189 -16.87 2.92 0.05
N ILE A 190 -17.94 3.36 -0.62
CA ILE A 190 -17.90 4.43 -1.60
C ILE A 190 -18.76 5.57 -1.08
N ASP A 191 -18.16 6.74 -0.95
CA ASP A 191 -18.83 7.94 -0.46
C ASP A 191 -19.97 8.36 -1.40
N LYS A 192 -21.16 8.54 -0.83
CA LYS A 192 -22.36 8.95 -1.56
C LYS A 192 -22.21 10.34 -2.19
N GLY A 193 -21.32 11.17 -1.68
CA GLY A 193 -20.98 12.49 -2.21
C GLY A 193 -20.10 12.49 -3.46
N LEU A 194 -19.54 11.34 -3.86
CA LEU A 194 -18.83 11.24 -5.13
C LEU A 194 -19.79 11.35 -6.33
N PRO A 195 -19.31 11.83 -7.50
CA PRO A 195 -20.11 11.90 -8.72
C PRO A 195 -20.75 10.55 -9.09
N ALA A 196 -21.98 10.57 -9.60
CA ALA A 196 -22.70 9.35 -9.97
C ALA A 196 -21.92 8.42 -10.93
N PRO A 197 -21.29 8.92 -12.01
CA PRO A 197 -20.51 8.07 -12.90
C PRO A 197 -19.37 7.32 -12.21
N LEU A 198 -18.67 7.99 -11.27
CA LEU A 198 -17.61 7.36 -10.50
C LEU A 198 -18.16 6.27 -9.56
N LYS A 199 -19.26 6.55 -8.86
CA LYS A 199 -19.89 5.55 -7.98
C LYS A 199 -20.35 4.32 -8.76
N GLU A 200 -20.96 4.53 -9.93
CA GLU A 200 -21.39 3.46 -10.83
C GLU A 200 -20.19 2.65 -11.35
N LEU A 201 -19.16 3.33 -11.84
CA LEU A 201 -17.92 2.71 -12.28
C LEU A 201 -17.35 1.82 -11.17
N MET A 202 -17.17 2.35 -9.96
CA MET A 202 -16.56 1.63 -8.85
C MET A 202 -17.43 0.45 -8.38
N SER A 203 -18.73 0.68 -8.16
CA SER A 203 -19.65 -0.38 -7.70
C SER A 203 -19.80 -1.52 -8.70
N GLN A 204 -19.71 -1.25 -10.00
CA GLN A 204 -19.80 -2.28 -11.04
C GLN A 204 -18.45 -2.93 -11.37
N SER A 205 -17.36 -2.16 -11.33
CA SER A 205 -16.04 -2.62 -11.78
C SER A 205 -15.28 -3.35 -10.71
N LEU A 206 -15.29 -2.87 -9.46
CA LEU A 206 -14.47 -3.47 -8.39
C LEU A 206 -14.77 -4.96 -8.18
N PRO A 207 -16.04 -5.40 -8.09
CA PRO A 207 -16.34 -6.83 -7.95
C PRO A 207 -15.83 -7.65 -9.16
N LYS A 208 -15.91 -7.09 -10.37
CA LYS A 208 -15.42 -7.73 -11.60
C LYS A 208 -13.90 -7.83 -11.63
N ILE A 209 -13.19 -6.78 -11.23
CA ILE A 209 -11.71 -6.76 -11.15
C ILE A 209 -11.24 -7.81 -10.14
N HIS A 210 -11.85 -7.85 -8.94
CA HIS A 210 -11.52 -8.87 -7.94
C HIS A 210 -11.78 -10.29 -8.47
N SER A 211 -12.94 -10.53 -9.08
CA SER A 211 -13.28 -11.84 -9.65
C SER A 211 -12.32 -12.24 -10.77
N TYR A 212 -11.95 -11.28 -11.64
CA TYR A 212 -11.01 -11.49 -12.73
C TYR A 212 -9.64 -11.95 -12.22
N PHE A 213 -9.08 -11.24 -11.24
CA PHE A 213 -7.77 -11.60 -10.69
C PHE A 213 -7.81 -12.86 -9.83
N ALA A 214 -8.87 -13.09 -9.06
CA ALA A 214 -9.04 -14.35 -8.33
C ALA A 214 -9.03 -15.56 -9.28
N ALA A 215 -9.70 -15.47 -10.43
CA ALA A 215 -9.74 -16.54 -11.43
C ALA A 215 -8.37 -16.79 -12.09
N ARG A 216 -7.55 -15.74 -12.29
CA ARG A 216 -6.25 -15.84 -12.99
C ARG A 216 -5.07 -16.15 -12.06
N MET A 217 -5.06 -15.56 -10.87
CA MET A 217 -3.95 -15.57 -9.92
C MET A 217 -4.24 -16.35 -8.63
N GLY A 218 -5.48 -16.79 -8.41
CA GLY A 218 -5.91 -17.52 -7.22
C GLY A 218 -6.63 -16.61 -6.22
N ALA A 219 -7.48 -17.20 -5.38
CA ALA A 219 -8.22 -16.46 -4.36
C ALA A 219 -7.30 -15.93 -3.25
N LEU A 220 -7.63 -14.75 -2.72
CA LEU A 220 -6.96 -14.20 -1.55
C LEU A 220 -7.38 -14.99 -0.31
N ASN A 221 -6.44 -15.19 0.62
CA ASN A 221 -6.71 -15.79 1.93
C ASN A 221 -7.16 -14.76 2.99
N PHE A 222 -7.46 -13.54 2.55
CA PHE A 222 -7.97 -12.44 3.35
C PHE A 222 -9.04 -11.69 2.56
N ARG A 223 -9.88 -10.94 3.27
CA ARG A 223 -10.94 -10.12 2.69
C ARG A 223 -10.45 -8.66 2.53
N PRO A 224 -10.00 -8.22 1.34
CA PRO A 224 -9.56 -6.85 1.14
C PRO A 224 -10.63 -5.81 1.44
N SER A 225 -10.18 -4.64 1.91
CA SER A 225 -11.03 -3.46 2.10
C SER A 225 -10.70 -2.36 1.10
N LEU A 226 -11.72 -1.77 0.47
CA LEU A 226 -11.55 -0.62 -0.42
C LEU A 226 -12.32 0.61 0.09
N TYR A 227 -11.68 1.77 0.10
CA TYR A 227 -12.30 3.00 0.56
C TYR A 227 -12.18 4.13 -0.45
N ALA A 228 -13.30 4.77 -0.75
CA ALA A 228 -13.37 5.92 -1.66
C ALA A 228 -14.11 7.04 -0.95
N SER A 229 -13.38 8.05 -0.49
CA SER A 229 -13.92 9.12 0.36
C SER A 229 -13.78 10.50 -0.27
N TYR A 230 -14.67 11.42 0.08
CA TYR A 230 -14.64 12.78 -0.41
C TYR A 230 -14.90 13.80 0.71
N SER A 231 -14.13 14.88 0.71
CA SER A 231 -14.39 16.01 1.60
C SER A 231 -14.24 17.35 0.90
N GLN A 232 -15.01 18.34 1.34
CA GLN A 232 -14.79 19.73 0.93
C GLN A 232 -13.60 20.33 1.70
N THR A 233 -12.96 21.34 1.11
CA THR A 233 -11.95 22.15 1.79
C THR A 233 -12.46 23.55 2.05
N SER A 234 -12.08 24.14 3.17
CA SER A 234 -12.44 25.52 3.52
C SER A 234 -11.51 26.57 2.90
N ASP A 235 -10.35 26.15 2.39
CA ASP A 235 -9.29 27.00 1.87
C ASP A 235 -9.15 26.95 0.35
N GLY A 236 -10.07 26.26 -0.34
CA GLY A 236 -10.09 26.12 -1.79
C GLY A 236 -9.01 25.19 -2.37
N ARG A 237 -8.16 24.56 -1.54
CA ARG A 237 -7.21 23.54 -2.01
C ARG A 237 -7.97 22.31 -2.50
N TYR A 238 -7.45 21.66 -3.53
CA TYR A 238 -8.05 20.46 -4.06
C TYR A 238 -7.00 19.46 -4.52
N GLY A 239 -7.40 18.20 -4.65
CA GLY A 239 -6.55 17.12 -5.11
C GLY A 239 -7.07 15.76 -4.66
N ASN A 240 -6.20 14.77 -4.72
CA ASN A 240 -6.48 13.44 -4.19
C ASN A 240 -5.21 12.83 -3.57
N GLN A 241 -5.42 11.89 -2.66
CA GLN A 241 -4.38 11.02 -2.14
C GLN A 241 -4.96 9.61 -2.03
N GLY A 242 -4.25 8.64 -2.60
CA GLY A 242 -4.58 7.24 -2.48
C GLY A 242 -3.35 6.36 -2.47
N GLY A 243 -3.59 5.08 -2.32
CA GLY A 243 -2.58 4.03 -2.40
C GLY A 243 -3.05 2.76 -1.71
N THR A 244 -2.09 1.89 -1.45
CA THR A 244 -2.30 0.62 -0.76
C THR A 244 -1.71 0.61 0.64
N LEU A 245 -2.36 -0.16 1.50
CA LEU A 245 -1.84 -0.69 2.75
C LEU A 245 -2.03 -2.21 2.71
N PRO A 246 -1.39 -3.00 3.58
CA PRO A 246 -1.63 -4.44 3.62
C PRO A 246 -3.13 -4.75 3.63
N ARG A 247 -3.60 -5.45 2.59
CA ARG A 247 -4.99 -5.88 2.39
C ARG A 247 -6.00 -4.74 2.14
N GLN A 248 -5.54 -3.52 1.83
CA GLN A 248 -6.42 -2.37 1.69
C GLN A 248 -6.03 -1.44 0.54
N ILE A 249 -7.05 -0.89 -0.11
CA ILE A 249 -6.90 0.15 -1.13
C ILE A 249 -7.72 1.36 -0.67
N PHE A 250 -7.20 2.56 -0.80
CA PHE A 250 -7.98 3.74 -0.50
C PHE A 250 -7.65 4.91 -1.43
N MET A 251 -8.65 5.76 -1.64
CA MET A 251 -8.53 7.04 -2.32
C MET A 251 -9.38 8.06 -1.59
N HIS A 252 -8.81 9.24 -1.35
CA HIS A 252 -9.52 10.39 -0.84
C HIS A 252 -9.42 11.55 -1.82
N TRP A 253 -10.55 12.09 -2.25
CA TRP A 253 -10.62 13.34 -2.98
C TRP A 253 -10.95 14.48 -2.01
N TYR A 254 -10.28 15.61 -2.15
CA TYR A 254 -10.55 16.80 -1.34
C TYR A 254 -10.74 18.03 -2.23
N GLY A 255 -11.74 18.85 -1.89
CA GLY A 255 -12.12 20.07 -2.62
C GLY A 255 -12.96 19.77 -3.88
N GLU A 256 -13.98 20.59 -4.14
CA GLU A 256 -14.93 20.46 -5.27
C GLU A 256 -14.25 20.21 -6.63
N LYS A 257 -13.22 21.00 -6.95
CA LYS A 257 -12.46 20.88 -8.21
C LYS A 257 -11.81 19.51 -8.43
N ALA A 258 -11.59 18.72 -7.38
CA ALA A 258 -11.03 17.37 -7.52
C ALA A 258 -12.02 16.37 -8.13
N ILE A 259 -13.32 16.66 -8.08
CA ILE A 259 -14.38 15.79 -8.58
C ILE A 259 -15.20 16.39 -9.73
N GLU A 260 -15.08 17.70 -9.99
CA GLU A 260 -15.78 18.40 -11.10
C GLU A 260 -15.47 17.82 -12.49
N LYS A 261 -14.21 17.44 -12.73
CA LYS A 261 -13.73 16.93 -14.05
C LYS A 261 -12.94 15.64 -13.86
N LEU A 262 -13.50 14.73 -13.09
CA LEU A 262 -12.85 13.47 -12.80
C LEU A 262 -12.77 12.59 -14.06
N ASP A 263 -11.59 12.06 -14.33
CA ASP A 263 -11.39 11.06 -15.37
C ASP A 263 -11.70 9.67 -14.79
N GLU A 264 -12.87 9.15 -15.15
CA GLU A 264 -13.34 7.83 -14.78
C GLU A 264 -12.37 6.73 -15.21
N ASN A 265 -11.80 6.82 -16.41
CA ASN A 265 -10.86 5.82 -16.91
C ASN A 265 -9.55 5.86 -16.14
N ALA A 266 -9.05 7.05 -15.80
CA ALA A 266 -7.87 7.16 -14.95
C ALA A 266 -8.13 6.58 -13.55
N THR A 267 -9.34 6.75 -13.02
CA THR A 267 -9.72 6.25 -11.71
C THR A 267 -9.90 4.74 -11.70
N PHE A 268 -10.54 4.16 -12.72
CA PHE A 268 -10.56 2.71 -12.91
C PHE A 268 -9.14 2.18 -12.96
N TRP A 269 -8.29 2.78 -13.80
CA TRP A 269 -6.92 2.31 -14.00
C TRP A 269 -6.14 2.27 -12.69
N PHE A 270 -6.28 3.32 -11.87
CA PHE A 270 -5.73 3.36 -10.52
C PHE A 270 -6.22 2.17 -9.68
N PHE A 271 -7.54 1.96 -9.56
CA PHE A 271 -8.04 0.85 -8.75
C PHE A 271 -7.65 -0.52 -9.29
N ALA A 272 -7.64 -0.71 -10.61
CA ALA A 272 -7.20 -1.97 -11.21
C ALA A 272 -5.72 -2.23 -10.88
N HIS A 273 -4.86 -1.22 -11.00
CA HIS A 273 -3.45 -1.29 -10.60
C HIS A 273 -3.30 -1.66 -9.12
N GLU A 274 -3.98 -0.96 -8.22
CA GLU A 274 -3.87 -1.25 -6.77
C GLU A 274 -4.44 -2.63 -6.39
N VAL A 275 -5.49 -3.10 -7.08
CA VAL A 275 -6.00 -4.47 -6.87
C VAL A 275 -4.96 -5.50 -7.30
N VAL A 276 -4.17 -5.24 -8.35
CA VAL A 276 -3.10 -6.17 -8.76
C VAL A 276 -2.11 -6.39 -7.63
N HIS A 277 -1.70 -5.35 -6.91
CA HIS A 277 -0.78 -5.50 -5.77
C HIS A 277 -1.30 -6.46 -4.69
N LEU A 278 -2.64 -6.56 -4.50
CA LEU A 278 -3.22 -7.53 -3.58
C LEU A 278 -2.99 -8.98 -4.03
N TYR A 279 -3.04 -9.23 -5.34
CA TYR A 279 -2.89 -10.56 -5.94
C TYR A 279 -1.44 -10.89 -6.35
N GLN A 280 -0.54 -9.91 -6.32
CA GLN A 280 0.87 -10.13 -6.60
C GLN A 280 1.56 -11.02 -5.56
N GLY A 281 0.96 -11.19 -4.38
CA GLY A 281 1.43 -12.10 -3.35
C GLY A 281 2.81 -11.72 -2.82
N ARG A 282 3.55 -12.69 -2.28
CA ARG A 282 4.89 -12.45 -1.73
C ARG A 282 5.90 -12.02 -2.79
N ALA A 283 5.70 -12.43 -4.04
CA ALA A 283 6.55 -12.01 -5.15
C ALA A 283 6.50 -10.50 -5.45
N GLY A 284 5.42 -9.83 -5.05
CA GLY A 284 5.30 -8.36 -5.15
C GLY A 284 6.20 -7.60 -4.18
N ASN A 285 6.72 -8.24 -3.12
CA ASN A 285 7.53 -7.60 -2.07
C ASN A 285 8.99 -7.42 -2.50
N VAL A 286 9.22 -6.72 -3.60
CA VAL A 286 10.57 -6.45 -4.13
C VAL A 286 11.17 -5.27 -3.37
N GLU A 287 12.21 -5.54 -2.56
CA GLU A 287 12.78 -4.53 -1.65
C GLU A 287 13.70 -3.52 -2.36
N ALA A 288 14.39 -3.94 -3.42
CA ALA A 288 15.35 -3.08 -4.11
C ALA A 288 14.61 -2.00 -4.93
N LEU A 289 14.78 -0.73 -4.56
CA LEU A 289 14.12 0.41 -5.23
C LEU A 289 14.34 0.42 -6.75
N ALA A 290 15.57 0.16 -7.21
CA ALA A 290 15.88 0.12 -8.63
C ALA A 290 15.15 -1.01 -9.39
N ASP A 291 14.67 -2.02 -8.69
CA ASP A 291 13.98 -3.20 -9.22
C ASP A 291 12.45 -3.11 -9.09
N ALA A 292 11.91 -1.97 -8.62
CA ALA A 292 10.47 -1.79 -8.43
C ALA A 292 9.65 -1.93 -9.73
N TRP A 293 10.30 -1.83 -10.89
CA TRP A 293 9.69 -2.14 -12.19
C TRP A 293 9.05 -3.52 -12.24
N LEU A 294 9.54 -4.47 -11.45
CA LEU A 294 9.04 -5.84 -11.45
C LEU A 294 7.59 -5.92 -10.95
N HIS A 295 7.26 -5.22 -9.87
CA HIS A 295 5.89 -5.20 -9.32
C HIS A 295 5.06 -4.04 -9.89
N GLU A 296 5.64 -2.85 -10.09
CA GLU A 296 4.93 -1.70 -10.66
C GLU A 296 4.58 -1.89 -12.15
N GLY A 297 5.54 -2.39 -12.93
CA GLY A 297 5.36 -2.64 -14.36
C GLY A 297 4.38 -3.76 -14.67
N SER A 298 4.41 -4.84 -13.88
CA SER A 298 3.42 -5.92 -14.02
C SER A 298 2.03 -5.47 -13.56
N ALA A 299 1.94 -4.62 -12.53
CA ALA A 299 0.68 -4.02 -12.10
C ALA A 299 0.05 -3.16 -13.21
N GLU A 300 0.84 -2.32 -13.88
CA GLU A 300 0.39 -1.56 -15.05
C GLU A 300 -0.13 -2.46 -16.19
N LEU A 301 0.59 -3.54 -16.52
CA LEU A 301 0.15 -4.44 -17.57
C LEU A 301 -1.14 -5.16 -17.18
N PHE A 302 -1.20 -5.73 -15.97
CA PHE A 302 -2.36 -6.49 -15.50
C PHE A 302 -3.60 -5.60 -15.40
N ALA A 303 -3.44 -4.33 -15.00
CA ALA A 303 -4.49 -3.33 -15.04
C ALA A 303 -5.02 -3.14 -16.48
N GLY A 304 -4.12 -2.97 -17.46
CA GLY A 304 -4.49 -2.83 -18.87
C GLY A 304 -5.20 -4.03 -19.49
N ILE A 305 -4.71 -5.23 -19.18
CA ILE A 305 -5.37 -6.47 -19.61
C ILE A 305 -6.76 -6.58 -18.97
N SER A 306 -6.86 -6.38 -17.65
CA SER A 306 -8.15 -6.48 -16.95
C SER A 306 -9.17 -5.47 -17.47
N TYR A 307 -8.76 -4.24 -17.78
CA TYR A 307 -9.62 -3.24 -18.41
C TYR A 307 -10.16 -3.74 -19.76
N THR A 308 -9.26 -4.25 -20.61
CA THR A 308 -9.61 -4.71 -21.96
C THR A 308 -10.63 -5.86 -21.89
N GLU A 309 -10.39 -6.84 -21.01
CA GLU A 309 -11.25 -8.02 -20.85
C GLU A 309 -12.61 -7.69 -20.21
N ILE A 310 -12.64 -6.81 -19.19
CA ILE A 310 -13.87 -6.47 -18.47
C ILE A 310 -14.79 -5.58 -19.30
N HIS A 311 -14.22 -4.65 -20.07
CA HIS A 311 -14.99 -3.66 -20.84
C HIS A 311 -15.12 -4.00 -22.33
N GLY A 312 -14.42 -5.02 -22.82
CA GLY A 312 -14.35 -5.32 -24.25
C GLY A 312 -13.77 -4.18 -25.08
N ASN A 313 -12.96 -3.31 -24.46
CA ASN A 313 -12.46 -2.09 -25.08
C ASN A 313 -10.97 -1.89 -24.76
N HIS A 314 -10.17 -1.84 -25.81
CA HIS A 314 -8.71 -1.72 -25.70
C HIS A 314 -8.19 -0.28 -25.82
N LYS A 315 -9.05 0.70 -26.13
CA LYS A 315 -8.62 2.09 -26.43
C LYS A 315 -7.89 2.76 -25.28
N ILE A 316 -8.35 2.55 -24.04
CA ILE A 316 -7.71 3.12 -22.86
C ILE A 316 -6.33 2.51 -22.63
N PHE A 317 -6.22 1.19 -22.78
CA PHE A 317 -4.92 0.52 -22.66
C PHE A 317 -3.95 1.02 -23.73
N LEU A 318 -4.35 1.15 -25.00
CA LEU A 318 -3.50 1.72 -26.04
C LEU A 318 -3.03 3.15 -25.71
N SER A 319 -3.94 4.01 -25.24
CA SER A 319 -3.59 5.37 -24.82
C SER A 319 -2.55 5.39 -23.68
N LYS A 320 -2.72 4.51 -22.70
CA LYS A 320 -1.78 4.33 -21.59
C LYS A 320 -0.42 3.81 -22.07
N MET A 321 -0.42 2.87 -23.00
CA MET A 321 0.77 2.31 -23.62
C MET A 321 1.56 3.37 -24.38
N GLU A 322 0.92 4.20 -25.22
CA GLU A 322 1.60 5.28 -25.93
C GLU A 322 2.22 6.30 -24.97
N LYS A 323 1.47 6.69 -23.92
CA LYS A 323 2.01 7.57 -22.89
C LYS A 323 3.17 6.94 -22.11
N ALA A 324 3.14 5.62 -21.88
CA ALA A 324 4.23 4.90 -21.24
C ALA A 324 5.48 4.86 -22.13
N LYS A 325 5.32 4.68 -23.46
CA LYS A 325 6.43 4.78 -24.42
C LYS A 325 7.11 6.14 -24.34
N GLU A 326 6.34 7.22 -24.47
CA GLU A 326 6.85 8.59 -24.40
C GLU A 326 7.57 8.86 -23.07
N ASN A 327 6.94 8.51 -21.95
CA ASN A 327 7.51 8.74 -20.61
C ASN A 327 8.75 7.90 -20.35
N CYS A 328 8.78 6.64 -20.80
CA CYS A 328 9.95 5.78 -20.63
C CYS A 328 11.14 6.36 -21.39
N LEU A 329 10.99 6.63 -22.69
CA LEU A 329 12.07 7.10 -23.54
C LEU A 329 12.59 8.49 -23.13
N SER A 330 11.68 9.42 -22.79
CA SER A 330 12.08 10.77 -22.37
C SER A 330 12.78 10.82 -21.01
N SER A 331 12.54 9.84 -20.13
CA SER A 331 13.16 9.82 -18.79
C SER A 331 14.66 9.51 -18.80
N PHE A 332 15.18 8.89 -19.87
CA PHE A 332 16.60 8.57 -19.98
C PHE A 332 17.47 9.82 -20.16
N GLY A 333 17.03 10.81 -20.94
CA GLY A 333 17.87 11.97 -21.28
C GLY A 333 19.20 11.51 -21.91
N ALA A 334 20.33 11.82 -21.26
CA ALA A 334 21.66 11.37 -21.65
C ALA A 334 22.13 10.08 -20.93
N GLU A 335 21.38 9.62 -19.92
CA GLU A 335 21.66 8.36 -19.22
C GLU A 335 21.27 7.17 -20.12
N THR A 336 21.97 6.05 -19.96
CA THR A 336 21.69 4.83 -20.74
C THR A 336 21.30 3.65 -19.87
N ASN A 337 21.68 3.66 -18.58
CA ASN A 337 21.39 2.59 -17.65
C ASN A 337 20.07 2.85 -16.90
N TYR A 338 19.16 1.88 -16.93
CA TYR A 338 17.85 1.97 -16.26
C TYR A 338 17.95 2.24 -14.76
N LYS A 339 18.85 1.53 -14.04
CA LYS A 339 18.97 1.64 -12.58
C LYS A 339 19.39 3.06 -12.16
N ASN A 340 20.26 3.70 -12.92
CA ASN A 340 20.67 5.09 -12.68
C ASN A 340 19.51 6.09 -12.83
N VAL A 341 18.62 5.86 -13.80
CA VAL A 341 17.41 6.67 -13.98
C VAL A 341 16.40 6.38 -12.87
N ALA A 342 16.20 5.11 -12.51
CA ALA A 342 15.25 4.66 -11.49
C ALA A 342 15.52 5.29 -10.13
N LEU A 343 16.80 5.38 -9.74
CA LEU A 343 17.21 6.01 -8.48
C LEU A 343 16.84 7.51 -8.41
N LYS A 344 16.64 8.17 -9.55
CA LYS A 344 16.29 9.59 -9.66
C LYS A 344 14.80 9.80 -9.90
N SER A 345 14.10 8.84 -10.50
CA SER A 345 12.70 8.96 -10.91
C SER A 345 11.99 7.61 -10.83
N SER A 346 11.12 7.44 -9.83
CA SER A 346 10.31 6.22 -9.68
C SER A 346 9.30 6.02 -10.81
N LYS A 347 8.99 7.08 -11.60
CA LYS A 347 8.02 7.01 -12.71
C LYS A 347 8.37 5.97 -13.77
N ILE A 348 9.67 5.68 -13.94
CA ILE A 348 10.12 4.72 -14.96
C ILE A 348 9.81 3.27 -14.59
N HIS A 349 9.52 2.98 -13.31
CA HIS A 349 9.07 1.64 -12.88
C HIS A 349 7.73 1.29 -13.52
N TYR A 350 6.83 2.27 -13.60
CA TYR A 350 5.54 2.15 -14.26
C TYR A 350 5.69 2.15 -15.78
N SER A 351 6.32 3.18 -16.35
CA SER A 351 6.31 3.39 -17.80
C SER A 351 7.17 2.36 -18.54
N CYS A 352 8.44 2.23 -18.20
CA CYS A 352 9.32 1.25 -18.84
C CYS A 352 8.96 -0.18 -18.41
N GLY A 353 8.54 -0.37 -17.15
CA GLY A 353 8.07 -1.66 -16.67
C GLY A 353 6.87 -2.17 -17.48
N LEU A 354 5.89 -1.30 -17.79
CA LEU A 354 4.78 -1.66 -18.68
C LEU A 354 5.25 -2.13 -20.06
N LEU A 355 6.19 -1.41 -20.68
CA LEU A 355 6.73 -1.81 -21.99
C LEU A 355 7.40 -3.18 -21.95
N LEU A 356 8.21 -3.43 -20.92
CA LEU A 356 8.91 -4.69 -20.74
C LEU A 356 7.92 -5.84 -20.53
N PHE A 357 6.96 -5.67 -19.64
CA PHE A 357 5.95 -6.70 -19.37
C PHE A 357 5.04 -6.95 -20.57
N ASP A 358 4.66 -5.92 -21.34
CA ASP A 358 3.89 -6.10 -22.56
C ASP A 358 4.67 -6.91 -23.61
N ALA A 359 5.96 -6.60 -23.80
CA ALA A 359 6.82 -7.36 -24.70
C ALA A 359 6.98 -8.83 -24.26
N LEU A 360 7.13 -9.08 -22.95
CA LEU A 360 7.12 -10.43 -22.40
C LEU A 360 5.78 -11.13 -22.66
N ASN A 361 4.66 -10.45 -22.41
CA ASN A 361 3.33 -11.02 -22.61
C ASN A 361 3.07 -11.38 -24.08
N ASN A 362 3.49 -10.54 -25.03
CA ASN A 362 3.36 -10.82 -26.46
C ASN A 362 4.11 -12.11 -26.85
N GLU A 363 5.35 -12.29 -26.40
CA GLU A 363 6.11 -13.52 -26.64
C GLU A 363 5.49 -14.74 -25.96
N LEU A 364 4.99 -14.58 -24.73
CA LEU A 364 4.32 -15.67 -24.01
C LEU A 364 3.07 -16.13 -24.76
N GLN A 365 2.30 -15.20 -25.33
CA GLN A 365 1.11 -15.51 -26.12
C GLN A 365 1.45 -16.29 -27.40
N GLU A 366 2.53 -15.96 -28.10
CA GLU A 366 3.04 -16.74 -29.25
C GLU A 366 3.41 -18.18 -28.87
N ARG A 367 3.63 -18.43 -27.58
CA ARG A 367 4.01 -19.73 -26.99
C ARG A 367 2.86 -20.41 -26.26
N ASN A 368 1.61 -19.98 -26.47
CA ASN A 368 0.41 -20.49 -25.78
C ASN A 368 0.50 -20.39 -24.25
N SER A 369 1.16 -19.35 -23.74
CA SER A 369 1.24 -18.99 -22.33
C SER A 369 0.78 -17.53 -22.16
N ASP A 370 0.76 -17.05 -20.93
CA ASP A 370 0.54 -15.64 -20.63
C ASP A 370 1.42 -15.19 -19.45
N VAL A 371 1.42 -13.88 -19.23
CA VAL A 371 2.15 -13.25 -18.12
C VAL A 371 1.61 -13.64 -16.74
N PHE A 372 0.34 -14.06 -16.61
CA PHE A 372 -0.23 -14.51 -15.35
C PHE A 372 0.36 -15.85 -14.93
N LEU A 373 0.59 -16.77 -15.88
CA LEU A 373 1.26 -18.05 -15.62
C LEU A 373 2.71 -17.84 -15.20
N LEU A 374 3.43 -16.93 -15.86
CA LEU A 374 4.79 -16.56 -15.46
C LEU A 374 4.82 -15.98 -14.03
N TRP A 375 3.89 -15.07 -13.72
CA TRP A 375 3.81 -14.48 -12.37
C TRP A 375 3.44 -15.49 -11.29
N LYS A 376 2.54 -16.45 -11.59
CA LYS A 376 2.23 -17.56 -10.67
C LYS A 376 3.43 -18.45 -10.41
N ALA A 377 4.23 -18.76 -11.43
CA ALA A 377 5.46 -19.52 -11.25
C ALA A 377 6.48 -18.74 -10.38
N PHE A 378 6.57 -17.42 -10.57
CA PHE A 378 7.42 -16.57 -9.73
C PHE A 378 6.94 -16.57 -8.27
N ASN A 379 5.63 -16.42 -8.03
CA ASN A 379 5.05 -16.55 -6.70
C ASN A 379 5.30 -17.92 -6.06
N LEU A 380 5.16 -19.00 -6.82
CA LEU A 380 5.43 -20.35 -6.32
C LEU A 380 6.88 -20.47 -5.83
N ALA A 381 7.86 -20.04 -6.64
CA ALA A 381 9.27 -20.08 -6.26
C ALA A 381 9.54 -19.27 -4.97
N VAL A 382 8.94 -18.08 -4.84
CA VAL A 382 9.07 -17.25 -3.64
C VAL A 382 8.42 -17.91 -2.42
N ASN A 383 7.24 -18.52 -2.59
CA ASN A 383 6.56 -19.26 -1.53
C ASN A 383 7.33 -20.51 -1.07
N GLU A 384 8.11 -21.12 -1.97
CA GLU A 384 9.03 -22.23 -1.69
C GLU A 384 10.37 -21.78 -1.05
N GLY A 385 10.52 -20.48 -0.78
CA GLY A 385 11.64 -19.93 -0.01
C GLY A 385 12.69 -19.18 -0.83
N LYS A 386 12.49 -18.99 -2.14
CA LYS A 386 13.33 -18.07 -2.92
C LYS A 386 13.03 -16.62 -2.53
N PRO A 387 14.00 -15.70 -2.64
CA PRO A 387 13.75 -14.29 -2.36
C PRO A 387 12.94 -13.64 -3.49
N ALA A 388 12.08 -12.66 -3.16
CA ALA A 388 11.33 -11.87 -4.13
C ALA A 388 12.23 -10.85 -4.84
N THR A 389 13.00 -11.31 -5.83
CA THR A 389 13.99 -10.49 -6.55
C THR A 389 13.89 -10.67 -8.06
N THR A 390 14.48 -9.73 -8.79
CA THR A 390 14.67 -9.82 -10.25
C THR A 390 15.46 -11.06 -10.65
N ALA A 391 16.44 -11.50 -9.86
CA ALA A 391 17.18 -12.73 -10.11
C ALA A 391 16.28 -13.98 -10.09
N THR A 392 15.41 -14.11 -9.08
CA THR A 392 14.44 -15.20 -9.00
C THR A 392 13.46 -15.14 -10.17
N PHE A 393 12.97 -13.96 -10.53
CA PHE A 393 12.07 -13.79 -11.68
C PHE A 393 12.74 -14.22 -13.01
N VAL A 394 14.01 -13.84 -13.23
CA VAL A 394 14.80 -14.25 -14.40
C VAL A 394 15.08 -15.76 -14.40
N GLU A 395 15.34 -16.37 -13.25
CA GLU A 395 15.50 -17.83 -13.12
C GLU A 395 14.23 -18.55 -13.58
N VAL A 396 13.07 -18.13 -13.07
CA VAL A 396 11.77 -18.73 -13.40
C VAL A 396 11.39 -18.48 -14.86
N SER A 397 11.66 -17.29 -15.41
CA SER A 397 11.26 -16.95 -16.79
C SER A 397 11.96 -17.78 -17.87
N LYS A 398 13.08 -18.45 -17.53
CA LYS A 398 13.84 -19.31 -18.44
C LYS A 398 13.01 -20.41 -19.08
N SER A 399 12.05 -20.99 -18.37
CA SER A 399 11.18 -22.04 -18.90
C SER A 399 10.03 -21.51 -19.75
N PHE A 400 9.79 -20.21 -19.73
CA PHE A 400 8.68 -19.56 -20.43
C PHE A 400 9.13 -18.87 -21.71
N LEU A 401 10.27 -18.18 -21.66
CA LEU A 401 10.78 -17.35 -22.75
C LEU A 401 11.65 -18.13 -23.73
N SER A 402 11.87 -17.56 -24.91
CA SER A 402 12.92 -18.00 -25.82
C SER A 402 14.30 -17.79 -25.19
N HIS A 403 15.28 -18.55 -25.66
CA HIS A 403 16.64 -18.41 -25.15
C HIS A 403 17.17 -16.99 -25.34
N THR A 404 16.87 -16.36 -26.49
CA THR A 404 17.26 -14.99 -26.81
C THR A 404 16.63 -13.99 -25.85
N SER A 405 15.30 -13.99 -25.68
CA SER A 405 14.62 -13.05 -24.81
C SER A 405 14.98 -13.23 -23.34
N TRP A 406 15.17 -14.49 -22.90
CA TRP A 406 15.66 -14.78 -21.56
C TRP A 406 17.06 -14.20 -21.32
N LEU A 407 17.98 -14.35 -22.28
CA LEU A 407 19.32 -13.76 -22.20
C LEU A 407 19.26 -12.22 -22.17
N THR A 408 18.40 -11.61 -22.98
CA THR A 408 18.21 -10.14 -22.95
C THR A 408 17.67 -9.66 -21.60
N LEU A 409 16.68 -10.36 -21.03
CA LEU A 409 16.15 -10.05 -19.71
C LEU A 409 17.21 -10.24 -18.61
N LEU A 410 18.01 -11.32 -18.68
CA LEU A 410 19.13 -11.56 -17.77
C LEU A 410 20.17 -10.43 -17.85
N ASP A 411 20.54 -10.03 -19.05
CA ASP A 411 21.50 -8.94 -19.30
C ASP A 411 20.99 -7.60 -18.75
N PHE A 412 19.71 -7.28 -18.98
CA PHE A 412 19.07 -6.08 -18.43
C PHE A 412 19.16 -6.02 -16.89
N VAL A 413 18.98 -7.17 -16.22
CA VAL A 413 19.01 -7.23 -14.75
C VAL A 413 20.43 -7.24 -14.19
N THR A 414 21.38 -7.87 -14.88
CA THR A 414 22.69 -8.21 -14.31
C THR A 414 23.86 -7.36 -14.81
N LYS A 415 23.81 -6.83 -16.04
CA LYS A 415 24.94 -6.08 -16.63
C LYS A 415 24.82 -4.59 -16.32
N SER A 416 25.86 -4.02 -15.70
CA SER A 416 25.96 -2.57 -15.43
C SER A 416 25.99 -1.75 -16.72
N GLU A 417 26.62 -2.27 -17.77
CA GLU A 417 26.77 -1.61 -19.07
C GLU A 417 25.61 -1.86 -20.04
N PHE A 418 24.50 -2.46 -19.59
CA PHE A 418 23.36 -2.71 -20.47
C PHE A 418 22.70 -1.38 -20.92
N ASN A 419 22.73 -1.11 -22.22
CA ASN A 419 22.12 0.08 -22.80
C ASN A 419 20.59 -0.04 -22.80
N SER A 420 20.00 0.30 -21.66
CA SER A 420 18.57 0.21 -21.42
C SER A 420 17.79 1.21 -22.29
N SER A 421 18.37 2.38 -22.57
CA SER A 421 17.76 3.37 -23.44
C SER A 421 17.53 2.80 -24.85
N GLN A 422 18.57 2.21 -25.46
CA GLN A 422 18.44 1.56 -26.78
C GLN A 422 17.48 0.36 -26.73
N PHE A 423 17.53 -0.43 -25.66
CA PHE A 423 16.62 -1.56 -25.47
C PHE A 423 15.15 -1.13 -25.47
N PHE A 424 14.80 -0.10 -24.70
CA PHE A 424 13.42 0.41 -24.67
C PHE A 424 13.03 1.12 -25.97
N GLN A 425 13.96 1.72 -26.71
CA GLN A 425 13.69 2.21 -28.07
C GLN A 425 13.31 1.06 -29.02
N GLN A 426 14.00 -0.07 -28.93
CA GLN A 426 13.68 -1.26 -29.73
C GLN A 426 12.32 -1.84 -29.33
N ILE A 427 12.02 -1.98 -28.04
CA ILE A 427 10.70 -2.44 -27.58
C ILE A 427 9.58 -1.47 -28.00
N ALA A 428 9.82 -0.16 -27.94
CA ALA A 428 8.81 0.82 -28.31
C ALA A 428 8.47 0.80 -29.81
N THR A 429 9.40 0.33 -30.65
CA THR A 429 9.27 0.30 -32.12
C THR A 429 8.93 -1.07 -32.68
N ASN A 430 9.30 -2.17 -32.01
CA ASN A 430 9.03 -3.55 -32.41
C ASN A 430 8.11 -4.27 -31.42
N LYS A 431 7.29 -5.21 -31.91
CA LYS A 431 6.48 -6.09 -31.05
C LYS A 431 7.29 -7.16 -30.27
N SER A 432 8.60 -7.31 -30.52
CA SER A 432 9.44 -8.35 -29.92
C SER A 432 10.72 -7.80 -29.27
N ILE A 433 11.14 -8.45 -28.17
CA ILE A 433 12.40 -8.22 -27.45
C ILE A 433 13.54 -8.69 -28.36
N GLN A 434 14.23 -7.76 -29.02
CA GLN A 434 15.44 -8.05 -29.78
C GLN A 434 16.67 -7.70 -28.92
N PRO A 435 17.78 -8.45 -29.03
CA PRO A 435 19.01 -8.09 -28.34
C PRO A 435 19.55 -6.77 -28.86
N THR A 436 19.88 -5.85 -27.95
CA THR A 436 20.68 -4.66 -28.28
C THR A 436 22.08 -5.13 -28.67
N ALA A 437 22.44 -4.99 -29.94
CA ALA A 437 23.79 -5.23 -30.41
C ALA A 437 24.74 -4.28 -29.67
N ASN A 438 25.52 -4.80 -28.72
CA ASN A 438 26.70 -4.09 -28.25
C ASN A 438 27.66 -3.98 -29.43
N ALA A 439 27.97 -2.74 -29.81
CA ALA A 439 29.13 -2.44 -30.62
C ALA A 439 30.36 -2.92 -29.86
N SER A 440 30.89 -4.08 -30.27
CA SER A 440 32.29 -4.42 -30.05
C SER A 440 33.12 -3.41 -30.83
N ALA A 441 33.83 -2.53 -30.13
CA ALA A 441 34.97 -1.83 -30.68
C ALA A 441 36.24 -2.62 -30.29
N ASP A 442 37.09 -2.82 -31.27
CA ASP A 442 38.53 -3.06 -31.11
C ASP A 442 39.18 -2.03 -30.17
#